data_AF-A0A1S0UNI1-F1
#
_entry.id   AF-A0A1S0UNI1-F1
#
_cell.length_a   1.000
_cell.length_b   1.000
_cell.length_c   1.000
_cell.angle_alpha   90.00
_cell.angle_beta   90.00
_cell.angle_gamma   90.00
#
_symmetry.space_group_name_H-M   'P 1'
#
loop_
_entity.id
_entity.type
_entity.pdbx_description
1 polymer ?
#
loop_
_entity_poly.entity_id
_entity_poly.type
_entity_poly.pdbx_seq_one_letter_code
_entity_poly.pdbx_strand_id
1 'polypeptide(L)'
;MAKDTALNQALTKACRPVISKYCQQYINEEIDHGDVLECLLDNKGRPEMTSKCRSYVNHFELITLRDFKFDERFAQYCSNDIKKYCTEVSTDKADIIRCLSTVMFEHKVLGTPDDLEKDCKKYLKAAYLHQEQVNFEDKSHMLDADPTLMKKCSQELDRLGCRQEKYFEDVVECLRSKYDELGLECKAVVFTREKIEAMDNQFDDELQHHCRADIDKYCHAEEGDRVLECLKNMKIVRSLSSKCQKIVWQRMREQAKDARLNIGLLEACREEAEQYCPDDYKKINDPQYAKKTLEGVFIMCLRSQYANPQKSVHLNAKCKDEIANIILESEFDVRLDPQLYKACKNTISKHCSADVIKRGGTFDSVLECLKTDFRLSAIRDADCTQQIARRLQESLVDIHLDPMLHEACANDIQRLCYNVPPGQSRLIVCLLDSLMSENAKLSPTCRDKLTERNNLWNKAYKEQQMALPESFAEMVNIVVTHPQRNSLLTWFGAFILILFFIGCCCGRATKRIKHELKNR
;
A
#
# COMPACT_ATOMS: atom_id res chain seq x y z
N MET A 1 -26.39 29.39 24.25
CA MET A 1 -26.88 28.26 23.44
C MET A 1 -28.31 27.98 23.89
N ALA A 2 -29.28 27.90 22.97
CA ALA A 2 -30.67 27.70 23.36
C ALA A 2 -30.86 26.24 23.78
N LYS A 3 -30.90 25.99 25.10
CA LYS A 3 -31.49 24.76 25.65
C LYS A 3 -32.94 24.74 25.18
N ASP A 4 -33.27 23.97 24.14
CA ASP A 4 -34.66 23.66 23.83
C ASP A 4 -35.17 22.68 24.89
N THR A 5 -35.46 23.26 26.05
CA THR A 5 -35.84 22.58 27.28
C THR A 5 -37.13 21.77 27.07
N ALA A 6 -37.98 22.20 26.13
CA ALA A 6 -39.23 21.51 25.80
C ALA A 6 -38.99 20.22 25.00
N LEU A 7 -38.10 20.28 24.00
CA LEU A 7 -37.71 19.10 23.22
C LEU A 7 -36.99 18.07 24.10
N ASN A 8 -36.12 18.53 25.00
CA ASN A 8 -35.39 17.68 25.95
C ASN A 8 -36.33 16.99 26.96
N GLN A 9 -37.33 17.70 27.48
CA GLN A 9 -38.36 17.12 28.35
C GLN A 9 -39.20 16.07 27.64
N ALA A 10 -39.56 16.30 26.37
CA ALA A 10 -40.31 15.35 25.56
C ALA A 10 -39.52 14.06 25.31
N LEU A 11 -38.24 14.17 24.96
CA LEU A 11 -37.30 13.04 24.83
C LEU A 11 -37.24 12.24 26.12
N THR A 12 -36.95 12.91 27.25
CA THR A 12 -36.77 12.26 28.56
C THR A 12 -38.03 11.50 28.97
N LYS A 13 -39.21 12.06 28.71
CA LYS A 13 -40.49 11.42 28.99
C LYS A 13 -40.75 10.22 28.08
N ALA A 14 -40.50 10.35 26.77
CA ALA A 14 -40.72 9.27 25.81
C ALA A 14 -39.73 8.11 26.02
N CYS A 15 -38.51 8.41 26.42
CA CYS A 15 -37.40 7.48 26.54
C CYS A 15 -37.16 6.95 27.96
N ARG A 16 -38.01 7.31 28.92
CA ARG A 16 -37.91 6.88 30.32
C ARG A 16 -37.59 5.39 30.51
N PRO A 17 -38.20 4.42 29.80
CA PRO A 17 -37.88 3.00 29.97
C PRO A 17 -36.41 2.65 29.65
N VAL A 18 -35.86 3.25 28.60
CA VAL A 18 -34.45 3.05 28.21
C VAL A 18 -33.54 3.77 29.18
N ILE A 19 -33.86 5.02 29.48
CA ILE A 19 -33.10 5.87 30.39
C ILE A 19 -32.94 5.19 31.75
N SER A 20 -34.04 4.70 32.34
CA SER A 20 -34.00 4.09 33.66
C SER A 20 -33.25 2.76 33.72
N LYS A 21 -33.18 2.04 32.60
CA LYS A 21 -32.53 0.72 32.56
C LYS A 21 -31.05 0.80 32.18
N TYR A 22 -30.69 1.70 31.27
CA TYR A 22 -29.36 1.73 30.66
C TYR A 22 -28.60 3.05 30.88
N CYS A 23 -29.30 4.17 31.10
CA CYS A 23 -28.69 5.51 31.15
C CYS A 23 -28.84 6.21 32.51
N GLN A 24 -29.18 5.46 33.56
CA GLN A 24 -29.52 6.01 34.88
C GLN A 24 -28.38 6.84 35.49
N GLN A 25 -27.14 6.48 35.20
CA GLN A 25 -25.93 7.17 35.67
C GLN A 25 -25.80 8.61 35.17
N TYR A 26 -26.48 8.97 34.08
CA TYR A 26 -26.39 10.29 33.45
C TYR A 26 -27.57 11.22 33.80
N ILE A 27 -28.47 10.81 34.71
CA ILE A 27 -29.70 11.55 35.05
C ILE A 27 -29.46 12.66 36.08
N ASN A 28 -28.42 12.55 36.91
CA ASN A 28 -28.32 13.27 38.18
C ASN A 28 -27.42 14.52 38.17
N GLU A 29 -26.76 14.82 37.06
CA GLU A 29 -25.94 16.03 36.97
C GLU A 29 -26.75 17.18 36.38
N GLU A 30 -26.61 18.37 36.95
CA GLU A 30 -27.30 19.58 36.53
C GLU A 30 -27.02 19.89 35.05
N ILE A 31 -27.86 19.36 34.18
CA ILE A 31 -28.08 19.82 32.80
C ILE A 31 -26.84 19.75 31.89
N ASP A 32 -26.21 18.58 31.78
CA ASP A 32 -25.51 18.13 30.56
C ASP A 32 -26.38 17.02 29.92
N HIS A 33 -27.19 17.39 28.93
CA HIS A 33 -28.10 16.45 28.26
C HIS A 33 -27.42 15.66 27.13
N GLY A 34 -26.13 15.94 26.86
CA GLY A 34 -25.34 15.21 25.86
C GLY A 34 -25.19 13.74 26.20
N ASP A 35 -24.81 13.42 27.44
CA ASP A 35 -24.55 12.03 27.88
C ASP A 35 -25.79 11.13 27.82
N VAL A 36 -26.95 11.67 28.20
CA VAL A 36 -28.21 10.92 28.13
C VAL A 36 -28.56 10.64 26.67
N LEU A 37 -28.36 11.61 25.78
CA LEU A 37 -28.62 11.42 24.35
C LEU A 37 -27.66 10.40 23.73
N GLU A 38 -26.37 10.48 24.03
CA GLU A 38 -25.34 9.53 23.57
C GLU A 38 -25.69 8.10 24.03
N CYS A 39 -26.02 7.91 25.31
CA CYS A 39 -26.46 6.62 25.82
C CYS A 39 -27.76 6.11 25.14
N LEU A 40 -28.69 7.01 24.80
CA LEU A 40 -29.91 6.64 24.07
C LEU A 40 -29.60 6.20 22.63
N LEU A 41 -28.63 6.82 21.97
CA LEU A 41 -28.16 6.42 20.64
C LEU A 41 -27.57 5.01 20.67
N ASP A 42 -26.70 4.71 21.63
CA ASP A 42 -26.08 3.39 21.82
C ASP A 42 -27.10 2.28 22.09
N ASN A 43 -28.26 2.64 22.65
CA ASN A 43 -29.31 1.70 23.03
C ASN A 43 -30.53 1.74 22.08
N LYS A 44 -30.40 2.33 20.88
CA LYS A 44 -31.44 2.32 19.84
C LYS A 44 -31.96 0.92 19.51
N GLY A 45 -31.12 -0.10 19.54
CA GLY A 45 -31.51 -1.48 19.22
C GLY A 45 -32.27 -2.22 20.33
N ARG A 46 -32.39 -1.64 21.53
CA ARG A 46 -32.92 -2.34 22.71
C ARG A 46 -34.45 -2.48 22.66
N PRO A 47 -35.02 -3.56 23.24
CA PRO A 47 -36.47 -3.77 23.25
C PRO A 47 -37.24 -2.69 24.02
N GLU A 48 -36.61 -2.03 24.99
CA GLU A 48 -37.21 -0.91 25.73
C GLU A 48 -37.35 0.38 24.90
N MET A 49 -36.69 0.45 23.74
CA MET A 49 -36.72 1.57 22.80
C MET A 49 -38.04 1.55 22.00
N THR A 50 -39.09 2.10 22.62
CA THR A 50 -40.42 2.27 21.98
C THR A 50 -40.34 3.05 20.67
N SER A 51 -41.29 2.85 19.76
CA SER A 51 -41.37 3.60 18.50
C SER A 51 -41.38 5.12 18.71
N LYS A 52 -42.06 5.60 19.76
CA LYS A 52 -42.10 7.02 20.13
C LYS A 52 -40.73 7.51 20.58
N CYS A 53 -40.06 6.80 21.49
CA CYS A 53 -38.70 7.18 21.91
C CYS A 53 -37.73 7.16 20.73
N ARG A 54 -37.75 6.09 19.91
CA ARG A 54 -36.94 5.96 18.70
C ARG A 54 -37.11 7.14 17.76
N SER A 55 -38.34 7.59 17.54
CA SER A 55 -38.64 8.76 16.71
C SER A 55 -38.02 10.05 17.27
N TYR A 56 -38.07 10.28 18.59
CA TYR A 56 -37.39 11.42 19.20
C TYR A 56 -35.87 11.31 19.08
N VAL A 57 -35.30 10.15 19.41
CA VAL A 57 -33.84 9.93 19.33
C VAL A 57 -33.34 10.14 17.89
N ASN A 58 -34.02 9.60 16.89
CA ASN A 58 -33.69 9.83 15.48
C ASN A 58 -33.80 11.32 15.10
N HIS A 59 -34.83 12.02 15.58
CA HIS A 59 -34.97 13.45 15.33
C HIS A 59 -33.82 14.27 15.93
N PHE A 60 -33.41 13.96 17.15
CA PHE A 60 -32.26 14.59 17.79
C PHE A 60 -30.96 14.30 17.04
N GLU A 61 -30.72 13.05 16.66
CA GLU A 61 -29.54 12.68 15.88
C GLU A 61 -29.44 13.50 14.59
N LEU A 62 -30.54 13.66 13.85
CA LEU A 62 -30.60 14.48 12.64
C LEU A 62 -30.27 15.96 12.91
N ILE A 63 -30.77 16.53 14.01
CA ILE A 63 -30.45 17.91 14.38
C ILE A 63 -28.95 18.04 14.70
N THR A 64 -28.40 17.09 15.48
CA THR A 64 -26.98 17.10 15.84
C THR A 64 -26.05 16.91 14.65
N LEU A 65 -26.47 16.20 13.60
CA LEU A 65 -25.68 16.04 12.37
C LEU A 65 -25.74 17.27 11.47
N ARG A 66 -26.86 18.01 11.47
CA ARG A 66 -27.04 19.20 10.64
C ARG A 66 -26.35 20.44 11.16
N ASP A 67 -26.25 20.63 12.47
CA ASP A 67 -25.61 21.82 13.03
C ASP A 67 -24.80 21.45 14.27
N PHE A 68 -23.51 21.76 14.21
CA PHE A 68 -22.54 21.40 15.24
C PHE A 68 -22.86 22.01 16.61
N LYS A 69 -23.64 23.11 16.65
CA LYS A 69 -24.04 23.78 17.90
C LYS A 69 -24.97 22.94 18.76
N PHE A 70 -25.60 21.92 18.19
CA PHE A 70 -26.44 20.99 18.94
C PHE A 70 -25.66 19.79 19.49
N ASP A 71 -24.41 19.62 19.09
CA ASP A 71 -23.46 18.74 19.76
C ASP A 71 -22.75 19.55 20.85
N GLU A 72 -23.26 19.47 22.08
CA GLU A 72 -22.84 20.32 23.20
C GLU A 72 -21.33 20.23 23.46
N ARG A 73 -20.78 19.01 23.50
CA ARG A 73 -19.36 18.78 23.75
C ARG A 73 -18.50 19.24 22.58
N PHE A 74 -18.87 18.86 21.37
CA PHE A 74 -18.11 19.29 20.19
C PHE A 74 -18.10 20.83 20.08
N ALA A 75 -19.25 21.48 20.24
CA ALA A 75 -19.35 22.94 20.23
C ALA A 75 -18.55 23.58 21.36
N GLN A 76 -18.58 23.03 22.57
CA GLN A 76 -17.84 23.56 23.71
C GLN A 76 -16.33 23.49 23.48
N TYR A 77 -15.81 22.32 23.14
CA TYR A 77 -14.36 22.08 23.11
C TYR A 77 -13.70 22.52 21.79
N CYS A 78 -14.44 22.56 20.68
CA CYS A 78 -13.89 23.01 19.39
C CYS A 78 -14.21 24.48 19.05
N SER A 79 -14.94 25.22 19.89
CA SER A 79 -15.33 26.61 19.59
C SER A 79 -14.15 27.54 19.25
N ASN A 80 -13.02 27.41 19.96
CA ASN A 80 -11.84 28.25 19.72
C ASN A 80 -11.18 27.91 18.38
N ASP A 81 -10.94 26.62 18.15
CA ASP A 81 -10.35 26.12 16.90
C ASP A 81 -11.22 26.44 15.68
N ILE A 82 -12.55 26.30 15.80
CA ILE A 82 -13.50 26.67 14.74
C ILE A 82 -13.38 28.16 14.40
N LYS A 83 -13.34 29.04 15.41
CA LYS A 83 -13.18 30.48 15.20
C LYS A 83 -11.81 30.85 14.65
N LYS A 84 -10.78 30.07 14.96
CA LYS A 84 -9.41 30.31 14.50
C LYS A 84 -9.21 29.87 13.05
N TYR A 85 -9.72 28.70 12.68
CA TYR A 85 -9.36 28.03 11.42
C TYR A 85 -10.52 27.87 10.42
N CYS A 86 -11.78 27.88 10.87
CA CYS A 86 -12.94 27.52 10.05
C CYS A 86 -13.95 28.66 9.90
N THR A 87 -13.48 29.90 9.76
CA THR A 87 -14.33 31.11 9.74
C THR A 87 -15.18 31.26 8.48
N GLU A 88 -14.76 30.69 7.36
CA GLU A 88 -15.49 30.73 6.08
C GLU A 88 -16.52 29.60 5.93
N VAL A 89 -16.61 28.72 6.92
CA VAL A 89 -17.41 27.49 6.85
C VAL A 89 -18.82 27.74 7.40
N SER A 90 -19.79 27.01 6.86
CA SER A 90 -21.18 27.04 7.33
C SER A 90 -21.30 26.48 8.76
N THR A 91 -22.50 26.56 9.36
CA THR A 91 -22.76 25.92 10.66
C THR A 91 -23.02 24.41 10.53
N ASP A 92 -22.92 23.86 9.33
CA ASP A 92 -23.07 22.43 9.07
C ASP A 92 -21.96 21.63 9.78
N LYS A 93 -22.35 20.59 10.52
CA LYS A 93 -21.39 19.83 11.34
C LYS A 93 -20.38 19.08 10.46
N ALA A 94 -20.82 18.48 9.35
CA ALA A 94 -19.93 17.73 8.45
C ALA A 94 -18.89 18.66 7.80
N ASP A 95 -19.30 19.88 7.41
CA ASP A 95 -18.36 20.88 6.89
C ASP A 95 -17.32 21.32 7.92
N ILE A 96 -17.72 21.51 9.18
CA ILE A 96 -16.83 21.86 10.29
C ILE A 96 -15.87 20.71 10.63
N ILE A 97 -16.38 19.47 10.72
CA ILE A 97 -15.57 18.27 10.91
C ILE A 97 -14.50 18.19 9.82
N ARG A 98 -14.90 18.33 8.55
CA ARG A 98 -14.00 18.30 7.40
C ARG A 98 -12.96 19.42 7.45
N CYS A 99 -13.34 20.62 7.87
CA CYS A 99 -12.41 21.75 8.02
C CYS A 99 -11.36 21.46 9.09
N LEU A 100 -11.77 21.16 10.32
CA LEU A 100 -10.84 20.89 11.43
C LEU A 100 -9.95 19.67 11.14
N SER A 101 -10.49 18.63 10.52
CA SER A 101 -9.70 17.46 10.14
C SER A 101 -8.67 17.77 9.03
N THR A 102 -9.00 18.68 8.11
CA THR A 102 -8.04 19.17 7.10
C THR A 102 -6.93 19.99 7.76
N VAL A 103 -7.27 20.83 8.74
CA VAL A 103 -6.29 21.60 9.53
C VAL A 103 -5.33 20.67 10.25
N MET A 104 -5.83 19.61 10.90
CA MET A 104 -4.97 18.59 11.52
C MET A 104 -3.99 17.96 10.51
N PHE A 105 -4.50 17.61 9.32
CA PHE A 105 -3.67 17.02 8.26
C PHE A 105 -2.58 18.00 7.80
N GLU A 106 -2.95 19.23 7.49
CA GLU A 106 -2.02 20.28 7.06
C GLU A 106 -0.95 20.53 8.13
N HIS A 107 -1.34 20.58 9.40
CA HIS A 107 -0.39 20.84 10.47
C HIS A 107 0.62 19.69 10.66
N LYS A 108 0.17 18.43 10.62
CA LYS A 108 1.05 17.25 10.71
C LYS A 108 1.97 17.14 9.49
N VAL A 109 1.40 17.25 8.27
CA VAL A 109 2.13 17.03 7.02
C VAL A 109 2.98 18.23 6.60
N LEU A 110 2.61 19.46 6.92
CA LEU A 110 3.42 20.65 6.60
C LEU A 110 4.36 21.05 7.75
N GLY A 111 4.30 20.36 8.90
CA GLY A 111 5.20 20.60 10.02
C GLY A 111 4.98 21.95 10.70
N THR A 112 3.74 22.45 10.72
CA THR A 112 3.42 23.70 11.41
C THR A 112 3.43 23.47 12.93
N PRO A 113 3.95 24.42 13.73
CA PRO A 113 3.98 24.28 15.19
C PRO A 113 2.60 24.43 15.85
N ASP A 114 1.65 25.05 15.16
CA ASP A 114 0.27 25.17 15.60
C ASP A 114 -0.49 23.85 15.37
N ASP A 115 -1.36 23.49 16.30
CA ASP A 115 -2.20 22.30 16.24
C ASP A 115 -3.54 22.57 16.96
N LEU A 116 -4.55 21.74 16.72
CA LEU A 116 -5.84 21.82 17.41
C LEU A 116 -5.68 21.55 18.90
N GLU A 117 -6.56 22.12 19.72
CA GLU A 117 -6.60 21.85 21.15
C GLU A 117 -6.83 20.35 21.41
N LYS A 118 -6.17 19.78 22.43
CA LYS A 118 -6.23 18.34 22.73
C LYS A 118 -7.65 17.84 22.92
N ASP A 119 -8.49 18.61 23.62
CA ASP A 119 -9.89 18.25 23.83
C ASP A 119 -10.69 18.37 22.53
N CYS A 120 -10.44 19.40 21.70
CA CYS A 120 -11.10 19.49 20.40
C CYS A 120 -10.78 18.27 19.53
N LYS A 121 -9.52 17.81 19.46
CA LYS A 121 -9.17 16.59 18.71
C LYS A 121 -9.96 15.37 19.13
N LYS A 122 -10.11 15.17 20.45
CA LYS A 122 -10.87 14.05 21.01
C LYS A 122 -12.34 14.11 20.56
N TYR A 123 -12.98 15.27 20.69
CA TYR A 123 -14.39 15.42 20.32
C TYR A 123 -14.61 15.50 18.81
N LEU A 124 -13.64 15.98 18.04
CA LEU A 124 -13.63 15.93 16.58
C LEU A 124 -13.64 14.49 16.09
N LYS A 125 -12.79 13.64 16.67
CA LYS A 125 -12.80 12.21 16.36
C LYS A 125 -14.14 11.56 16.70
N ALA A 126 -14.68 11.84 17.89
CA ALA A 126 -15.99 11.31 18.28
C ALA A 126 -17.10 11.77 17.31
N ALA A 127 -17.09 13.05 16.93
CA ALA A 127 -18.04 13.61 15.98
C ALA A 127 -17.90 13.01 14.57
N TYR A 128 -16.66 12.77 14.11
CA TYR A 128 -16.39 12.09 12.83
C TYR A 128 -16.90 10.65 12.85
N LEU A 129 -16.54 9.86 13.86
CA LEU A 129 -16.98 8.46 13.95
C LEU A 129 -18.50 8.33 14.11
N HIS A 130 -19.13 9.26 14.84
CA HIS A 130 -20.59 9.33 14.91
C HIS A 130 -21.21 9.55 13.52
N GLN A 131 -20.62 10.42 12.70
CA GLN A 131 -21.03 10.64 11.32
C GLN A 131 -20.93 9.36 10.45
N GLU A 132 -19.89 8.54 10.64
CA GLU A 132 -19.69 7.30 9.87
C GLU A 132 -20.68 6.18 10.25
N GLN A 133 -20.97 6.07 11.55
CA GLN A 133 -21.73 4.96 12.12
C GLN A 133 -23.26 5.14 12.03
N VAL A 134 -23.74 6.26 11.51
CA VAL A 134 -25.18 6.51 11.40
C VAL A 134 -25.85 5.53 10.45
N ASN A 135 -27.04 5.10 10.86
CA ASN A 135 -27.89 4.19 10.10
C ASN A 135 -29.34 4.67 10.20
N PHE A 136 -29.85 5.16 9.07
CA PHE A 136 -31.21 5.69 8.99
C PHE A 136 -32.15 4.67 8.35
N GLU A 137 -33.31 4.48 9.00
CA GLU A 137 -34.40 3.67 8.44
C GLU A 137 -34.93 4.28 7.14
N ASP A 138 -35.09 5.61 7.10
CA ASP A 138 -35.36 6.37 5.89
C ASP A 138 -34.04 6.83 5.27
N LYS A 139 -33.70 6.22 4.12
CA LYS A 139 -32.45 6.50 3.39
C LYS A 139 -32.34 7.93 2.86
N SER A 140 -33.44 8.70 2.82
CA SER A 140 -33.37 10.12 2.48
C SER A 140 -32.53 10.91 3.48
N HIS A 141 -32.45 10.44 4.73
CA HIS A 141 -31.62 11.04 5.78
C HIS A 141 -30.12 10.73 5.67
N MET A 142 -29.71 9.85 4.76
CA MET A 142 -28.28 9.65 4.49
C MET A 142 -27.61 10.94 3.97
N LEU A 143 -28.38 11.83 3.34
CA LEU A 143 -27.95 13.18 2.97
C LEU A 143 -27.52 14.03 4.17
N ASP A 144 -28.09 13.77 5.36
CA ASP A 144 -27.83 14.53 6.58
C ASP A 144 -26.51 14.10 7.25
N ALA A 145 -25.95 12.93 6.92
CA ALA A 145 -24.66 12.48 7.44
C ALA A 145 -23.51 13.34 6.86
N ASP A 146 -23.50 13.53 5.55
CA ASP A 146 -22.54 14.42 4.87
C ASP A 146 -23.17 15.02 3.61
N PRO A 147 -23.78 16.21 3.72
CA PRO A 147 -24.44 16.85 2.59
C PRO A 147 -23.49 17.12 1.43
N THR A 148 -22.22 17.41 1.72
CA THR A 148 -21.20 17.72 0.71
C THR A 148 -20.86 16.47 -0.10
N LEU A 149 -20.56 15.34 0.55
CA LEU A 149 -20.28 14.06 -0.10
C LEU A 149 -21.48 13.59 -0.90
N MET A 150 -22.66 13.54 -0.27
CA MET A 150 -23.87 13.01 -0.89
C MET A 150 -24.31 13.82 -2.12
N LYS A 151 -24.05 15.13 -2.12
CA LYS A 151 -24.29 16.00 -3.28
C LYS A 151 -23.24 15.82 -4.37
N LYS A 152 -21.95 15.90 -4.03
CA LYS A 152 -20.84 15.84 -5.00
C LYS A 152 -20.67 14.47 -5.64
N CYS A 153 -21.09 13.42 -4.96
CA CYS A 153 -21.09 12.04 -5.44
C CYS A 153 -22.47 11.55 -5.92
N SER A 154 -23.48 12.43 -6.02
CA SER A 154 -24.87 12.02 -6.29
C SER A 154 -25.04 11.14 -7.53
N GLN A 155 -24.36 11.49 -8.63
CA GLN A 155 -24.40 10.71 -9.87
C GLN A 155 -23.75 9.34 -9.72
N GLU A 156 -22.60 9.27 -9.04
CA GLU A 156 -21.87 8.04 -8.78
C GLU A 156 -22.61 7.12 -7.80
N LEU A 157 -23.23 7.68 -6.76
CA LEU A 157 -24.03 6.95 -5.78
C LEU A 157 -25.16 6.15 -6.44
N ASP A 158 -25.80 6.73 -7.46
CA ASP A 158 -26.88 6.08 -8.20
C ASP A 158 -26.31 5.14 -9.28
N ARG A 159 -25.35 5.59 -10.09
CA ARG A 159 -24.78 4.81 -11.20
C ARG A 159 -24.04 3.57 -10.74
N LEU A 160 -23.30 3.67 -9.65
CA LEU A 160 -22.49 2.58 -9.12
C LEU A 160 -23.25 1.71 -8.13
N GLY A 161 -24.48 2.09 -7.78
CA GLY A 161 -25.24 1.47 -6.69
C GLY A 161 -24.43 1.52 -5.41
N CYS A 162 -24.28 2.70 -4.80
CA CYS A 162 -23.76 2.85 -3.44
C CYS A 162 -24.82 3.40 -2.48
N ARG A 163 -25.91 4.01 -2.99
CA ARG A 163 -26.99 4.55 -2.15
C ARG A 163 -27.76 3.47 -1.38
N GLN A 164 -27.70 2.21 -1.82
CA GLN A 164 -28.45 1.13 -1.19
C GLN A 164 -27.80 0.58 0.09
N GLU A 165 -26.58 0.99 0.42
CA GLU A 165 -25.92 0.53 1.63
C GLU A 165 -26.66 1.00 2.90
N LYS A 166 -26.34 0.36 4.02
CA LYS A 166 -27.10 0.51 5.27
C LYS A 166 -26.52 1.58 6.17
N TYR A 167 -25.20 1.54 6.39
CA TYR A 167 -24.48 2.54 7.18
C TYR A 167 -23.87 3.59 6.24
N PHE A 168 -23.62 4.80 6.74
CA PHE A 168 -22.96 5.83 5.95
C PHE A 168 -21.54 5.41 5.56
N GLU A 169 -20.78 4.80 6.48
CA GLU A 169 -19.48 4.21 6.21
C GLU A 169 -19.51 3.22 5.03
N ASP A 170 -20.52 2.34 4.95
CA ASP A 170 -20.64 1.39 3.84
C ASP A 170 -20.82 2.11 2.48
N VAL A 171 -21.53 3.25 2.46
CA VAL A 171 -21.69 4.08 1.27
C VAL A 171 -20.33 4.64 0.85
N VAL A 172 -19.54 5.12 1.81
CA VAL A 172 -18.18 5.63 1.61
C VAL A 172 -17.27 4.53 1.09
N GLU A 173 -17.26 3.35 1.71
CA GLU A 173 -16.48 2.18 1.27
C GLU A 173 -16.89 1.69 -0.12
N CYS A 174 -18.18 1.74 -0.45
CA CYS A 174 -18.64 1.45 -1.80
C CYS A 174 -18.05 2.42 -2.84
N LEU A 175 -18.01 3.72 -2.54
CA LEU A 175 -17.37 4.72 -3.40
C LEU A 175 -15.86 4.51 -3.49
N ARG A 176 -15.16 4.28 -2.36
CA ARG A 176 -13.71 4.00 -2.30
C ARG A 176 -13.33 2.79 -3.12
N SER A 177 -14.09 1.69 -3.02
CA SER A 177 -13.83 0.47 -3.79
C SER A 177 -13.89 0.68 -5.32
N LYS A 178 -14.61 1.72 -5.75
CA LYS A 178 -14.81 2.11 -7.16
C LYS A 178 -14.16 3.46 -7.48
N TYR A 179 -13.13 3.85 -6.71
CA TYR A 179 -12.49 5.17 -6.78
C TYR A 179 -12.15 5.59 -8.21
N ASP A 180 -11.59 4.68 -9.01
CA ASP A 180 -11.14 4.98 -10.37
C ASP A 180 -12.31 5.41 -11.30
N GLU A 181 -13.53 4.95 -11.03
CA GLU A 181 -14.76 5.27 -11.78
C GLU A 181 -15.45 6.57 -11.32
N LEU A 182 -14.97 7.21 -10.25
CA LEU A 182 -15.57 8.42 -9.70
C LEU A 182 -15.22 9.67 -10.54
N GLY A 183 -16.16 10.61 -10.64
CA GLY A 183 -15.92 11.95 -11.17
C GLY A 183 -15.00 12.79 -10.27
N LEU A 184 -14.41 13.86 -10.82
CA LEU A 184 -13.40 14.68 -10.13
C LEU A 184 -13.90 15.28 -8.80
N GLU A 185 -15.14 15.73 -8.76
CA GLU A 185 -15.72 16.34 -7.55
C GLU A 185 -15.95 15.28 -6.46
N CYS A 186 -16.42 14.09 -6.83
CA CYS A 186 -16.59 12.99 -5.88
C CYS A 186 -15.24 12.45 -5.38
N LYS A 187 -14.26 12.27 -6.28
CA LYS A 187 -12.87 11.90 -5.92
C LYS A 187 -12.29 12.84 -4.89
N ALA A 188 -12.46 14.15 -5.05
CA ALA A 188 -11.92 15.14 -4.13
C ALA A 188 -12.48 15.00 -2.69
N VAL A 189 -13.76 14.69 -2.55
CA VAL A 189 -14.38 14.51 -1.22
C VAL A 189 -13.96 13.18 -0.60
N VAL A 190 -14.01 12.08 -1.36
CA VAL A 190 -13.56 10.75 -0.88
C VAL A 190 -12.09 10.81 -0.47
N PHE A 191 -11.24 11.43 -1.29
CA PHE A 191 -9.83 11.60 -0.99
C PHE A 191 -9.56 12.46 0.25
N THR A 192 -10.45 13.41 0.55
CA THR A 192 -10.34 14.20 1.78
C THR A 192 -10.55 13.31 3.01
N ARG A 193 -11.49 12.36 2.98
CA ARG A 193 -11.66 11.36 4.05
C ARG A 193 -10.45 10.45 4.18
N GLU A 194 -9.97 9.91 3.06
CA GLU A 194 -8.79 9.02 3.04
C GLU A 194 -7.56 9.69 3.68
N LYS A 195 -7.36 11.00 3.48
CA LYS A 195 -6.30 11.76 4.14
C LYS A 195 -6.46 11.83 5.67
N ILE A 196 -7.69 11.99 6.16
CA ILE A 196 -7.98 12.08 7.60
C ILE A 196 -7.66 10.73 8.26
N GLU A 197 -8.15 9.64 7.67
CA GLU A 197 -7.94 8.27 8.13
C GLU A 197 -6.48 7.81 8.03
N ALA A 198 -5.77 8.24 6.99
CA ALA A 198 -4.34 7.96 6.83
C ALA A 198 -3.47 8.69 7.87
N MET A 199 -3.89 9.89 8.29
CA MET A 199 -3.21 10.70 9.31
C MET A 199 -3.36 10.13 10.71
N ASP A 200 -4.57 9.67 11.04
CA ASP A 200 -4.90 9.06 12.31
C ASP A 200 -5.84 7.89 12.03
N ASN A 201 -5.28 6.68 12.12
CA ASN A 201 -6.01 5.45 11.82
C ASN A 201 -7.19 5.21 12.76
N GLN A 202 -7.33 5.96 13.85
CA GLN A 202 -8.49 5.86 14.72
C GLN A 202 -9.75 6.53 14.15
N PHE A 203 -9.62 7.30 13.06
CA PHE A 203 -10.75 7.83 12.29
C PHE A 203 -11.30 6.82 11.26
N ASP A 204 -10.53 5.79 10.91
CA ASP A 204 -10.93 4.73 9.98
C ASP A 204 -11.81 3.71 10.72
N ASP A 205 -13.12 3.96 10.79
CA ASP A 205 -14.06 3.11 11.53
C ASP A 205 -14.04 1.66 11.00
N GLU A 206 -13.98 1.49 9.68
CA GLU A 206 -13.91 0.19 9.03
C GLU A 206 -12.66 -0.59 9.48
N LEU A 207 -11.47 0.04 9.47
CA LEU A 207 -10.24 -0.55 10.01
C LEU A 207 -10.35 -0.85 11.51
N GLN A 208 -10.74 0.11 12.33
CA GLN A 208 -10.81 -0.05 13.79
C GLN A 208 -11.82 -1.11 14.20
N HIS A 209 -12.97 -1.18 13.53
CA HIS A 209 -14.03 -2.12 13.83
C HIS A 209 -13.64 -3.55 13.42
N HIS A 210 -13.23 -3.74 12.16
CA HIS A 210 -12.96 -5.07 11.63
C HIS A 210 -11.59 -5.63 12.00
N CYS A 211 -10.63 -4.78 12.36
CA CYS A 211 -9.33 -5.21 12.85
C CYS A 211 -9.21 -5.23 14.38
N ARG A 212 -10.23 -4.85 15.16
CA ARG A 212 -10.14 -4.73 16.62
C ARG A 212 -9.42 -5.91 17.31
N ALA A 213 -9.88 -7.13 17.07
CA ALA A 213 -9.31 -8.33 17.67
C ALA A 213 -7.87 -8.62 17.20
N ASP A 214 -7.55 -8.26 15.95
CA ASP A 214 -6.21 -8.43 15.39
C ASP A 214 -5.25 -7.34 15.92
N ILE A 215 -5.73 -6.10 16.10
CA ILE A 215 -5.00 -5.00 16.74
C ILE A 215 -4.63 -5.38 18.18
N ASP A 216 -5.61 -5.83 18.97
CA ASP A 216 -5.40 -6.26 20.36
C ASP A 216 -4.38 -7.41 20.44
N LYS A 217 -4.39 -8.30 19.45
CA LYS A 217 -3.52 -9.48 19.43
C LYS A 217 -2.09 -9.17 18.98
N TYR A 218 -1.92 -8.42 17.90
CA TYR A 218 -0.63 -8.26 17.22
C TYR A 218 -0.01 -6.87 17.40
N CYS A 219 -0.81 -5.84 17.65
CA CYS A 219 -0.39 -4.43 17.62
C CYS A 219 -0.73 -3.66 18.92
N HIS A 220 -0.89 -4.35 20.05
CA HIS A 220 -1.25 -3.74 21.35
C HIS A 220 -0.25 -2.69 21.87
N ALA A 221 0.98 -2.70 21.37
CA ALA A 221 2.03 -1.77 21.76
C ALA A 221 2.07 -0.48 20.91
N GLU A 222 1.33 -0.45 19.81
CA GLU A 222 1.30 0.70 18.91
C GLU A 222 0.32 1.78 19.38
N GLU A 223 0.65 3.03 19.07
CA GLU A 223 -0.30 4.13 19.23
C GLU A 223 -1.46 3.97 18.23
N GLY A 224 -2.67 4.30 18.68
CA GLY A 224 -3.89 4.05 17.89
C GLY A 224 -3.91 4.72 16.53
N ASP A 225 -3.22 5.85 16.37
CA ASP A 225 -3.14 6.63 15.13
C ASP A 225 -2.23 5.99 14.08
N ARG A 226 -1.42 4.99 14.45
CA ARG A 226 -0.40 4.34 13.60
C ARG A 226 -0.58 2.83 13.46
N VAL A 227 -1.70 2.26 13.90
CA VAL A 227 -1.91 0.80 13.90
C VAL A 227 -1.76 0.16 12.51
N LEU A 228 -2.03 0.88 11.42
CA LEU A 228 -1.85 0.37 10.06
C LEU A 228 -0.38 0.02 9.77
N GLU A 229 0.58 0.75 10.33
CA GLU A 229 2.02 0.49 10.16
C GLU A 229 2.43 -0.88 10.73
N CYS A 230 1.81 -1.28 11.84
CA CYS A 230 1.99 -2.63 12.39
C CYS A 230 1.21 -3.68 11.57
N LEU A 231 -0.05 -3.41 11.24
CA LEU A 231 -0.91 -4.37 10.52
C LEU A 231 -0.38 -4.69 9.11
N LYS A 232 0.25 -3.72 8.44
CA LYS A 232 0.84 -3.91 7.12
C LYS A 232 2.16 -4.70 7.15
N ASN A 233 2.71 -5.04 8.32
CA ASN A 233 3.88 -5.91 8.39
C ASN A 233 3.56 -7.27 7.75
N MET A 234 4.37 -7.71 6.79
CA MET A 234 4.08 -8.92 6.01
C MET A 234 3.97 -10.22 6.84
N LYS A 235 4.63 -10.30 8.00
CA LYS A 235 4.47 -11.44 8.92
C LYS A 235 3.11 -11.40 9.64
N ILE A 236 2.63 -10.19 9.94
CA ILE A 236 1.36 -9.94 10.62
C ILE A 236 0.20 -10.05 9.63
N VAL A 237 0.26 -9.36 8.48
CA VAL A 237 -0.83 -9.26 7.49
C VAL A 237 -1.36 -10.63 7.04
N ARG A 238 -0.49 -11.63 6.94
CA ARG A 238 -0.82 -13.01 6.56
C ARG A 238 -1.57 -13.78 7.65
N SER A 239 -1.48 -13.32 8.89
CA SER A 239 -2.05 -13.93 10.10
C SER A 239 -3.29 -13.21 10.62
N LEU A 240 -3.71 -12.13 9.93
CA LEU A 240 -4.92 -11.36 10.24
C LEU A 240 -6.19 -12.14 9.87
N SER A 241 -7.30 -11.78 10.50
CA SER A 241 -8.62 -12.23 10.06
C SER A 241 -8.89 -11.82 8.61
N SER A 242 -9.69 -12.59 7.88
CA SER A 242 -9.96 -12.32 6.45
C SER A 242 -10.57 -10.94 6.19
N LYS A 243 -11.38 -10.44 7.13
CA LYS A 243 -11.98 -9.10 7.04
C LYS A 243 -10.92 -8.01 7.25
N CYS A 244 -10.17 -8.09 8.34
CA CYS A 244 -9.09 -7.13 8.61
C CYS A 244 -8.04 -7.13 7.50
N GLN A 245 -7.61 -8.31 7.06
CA GLN A 245 -6.65 -8.46 5.97
C GLN A 245 -7.13 -7.75 4.69
N LYS A 246 -8.41 -7.87 4.32
CA LYS A 246 -8.97 -7.20 3.15
C LYS A 246 -8.84 -5.68 3.25
N ILE A 247 -9.17 -5.12 4.41
CA ILE A 247 -9.11 -3.68 4.69
C ILE A 247 -7.67 -3.19 4.66
N VAL A 248 -6.75 -3.87 5.37
CA VAL A 248 -5.32 -3.51 5.38
C VAL A 248 -4.77 -3.48 3.96
N TRP A 249 -5.03 -4.50 3.15
CA TRP A 249 -4.59 -4.49 1.75
C TRP A 249 -5.25 -3.39 0.91
N GLN A 250 -6.48 -3.00 1.22
CA GLN A 250 -7.14 -1.87 0.57
C GLN A 250 -6.44 -0.55 0.92
N ARG A 251 -6.19 -0.28 2.20
CA ARG A 251 -5.46 0.92 2.64
C ARG A 251 -4.04 0.97 2.07
N MET A 252 -3.32 -0.15 2.06
CA MET A 252 -1.99 -0.22 1.43
C MET A 252 -2.03 0.16 -0.06
N ARG A 253 -3.06 -0.29 -0.81
CA ARG A 253 -3.24 0.10 -2.22
C ARG A 253 -3.58 1.57 -2.39
N GLU A 254 -4.38 2.13 -1.49
CA GLU A 254 -4.67 3.57 -1.47
C GLU A 254 -3.38 4.38 -1.23
N GLN A 255 -2.56 3.99 -0.25
CA GLN A 255 -1.24 4.59 0.02
C GLN A 255 -0.27 4.47 -1.15
N ALA A 256 -0.26 3.33 -1.85
CA ALA A 256 0.57 3.12 -3.03
C ALA A 256 0.13 3.99 -4.22
N LYS A 257 -1.18 4.25 -4.37
CA LYS A 257 -1.74 5.09 -5.43
C LYS A 257 -1.43 6.57 -5.22
N ASP A 258 -1.40 7.06 -3.99
CA ASP A 258 -1.16 8.47 -3.71
C ASP A 258 -0.29 8.68 -2.47
N ALA A 259 0.88 9.27 -2.68
CA ALA A 259 1.85 9.47 -1.61
C ALA A 259 1.35 10.38 -0.48
N ARG A 260 0.30 11.18 -0.70
CA ARG A 260 -0.33 12.00 0.34
C ARG A 260 -1.06 11.18 1.41
N LEU A 261 -1.34 9.91 1.13
CA LEU A 261 -1.92 8.97 2.09
C LEU A 261 -0.85 8.17 2.84
N ASN A 262 0.42 8.28 2.45
CA ASN A 262 1.53 7.61 3.14
C ASN A 262 2.26 8.61 4.04
N ILE A 263 1.69 8.83 5.23
CA ILE A 263 2.16 9.84 6.18
C ILE A 263 3.55 9.51 6.73
N GLY A 264 3.82 8.24 7.03
CA GLY A 264 5.14 7.79 7.47
C GLY A 264 6.24 8.11 6.45
N LEU A 265 5.99 7.85 5.18
CA LEU A 265 6.89 8.23 4.08
C LEU A 265 7.08 9.75 4.00
N LEU A 266 5.99 10.53 4.04
CA LEU A 266 6.07 11.99 3.96
C LEU A 266 6.90 12.59 5.10
N GLU A 267 6.76 12.06 6.32
CA GLU A 267 7.56 12.47 7.47
C GLU A 267 9.02 12.04 7.32
N ALA A 268 9.28 10.80 6.92
CA ALA A 268 10.62 10.22 6.86
C ALA A 268 11.49 10.75 5.71
N CYS A 269 10.88 11.05 4.56
CA CYS A 269 11.57 11.38 3.31
C CYS A 269 11.40 12.84 2.87
N ARG A 270 10.89 13.74 3.73
CA ARG A 270 10.64 15.14 3.37
C ARG A 270 11.84 15.83 2.75
N GLU A 271 12.97 15.80 3.46
CA GLU A 271 14.20 16.51 3.08
C GLU A 271 14.74 15.95 1.76
N GLU A 272 14.77 14.63 1.61
CA GLU A 272 15.24 13.96 0.39
C GLU A 272 14.32 14.21 -0.80
N ALA A 273 13.00 14.24 -0.59
CA ALA A 273 12.04 14.52 -1.64
C ALA A 273 12.19 15.96 -2.15
N GLU A 274 12.38 16.93 -1.24
CA GLU A 274 12.66 18.33 -1.58
C GLU A 274 13.99 18.49 -2.32
N GLN A 275 15.03 17.79 -1.87
CA GLN A 275 16.38 17.93 -2.41
C GLN A 275 16.57 17.19 -3.74
N TYR A 276 16.13 15.94 -3.82
CA TYR A 276 16.45 15.04 -4.93
C TYR A 276 15.30 14.86 -5.93
N CYS A 277 14.08 15.24 -5.55
CA CYS A 277 12.87 15.10 -6.36
C CYS A 277 12.01 16.39 -6.38
N PRO A 278 12.58 17.60 -6.51
CA PRO A 278 11.87 18.86 -6.26
C PRO A 278 10.66 19.08 -7.19
N ASP A 279 10.76 18.71 -8.46
CA ASP A 279 9.68 18.91 -9.44
C ASP A 279 8.48 17.99 -9.15
N ASP A 280 8.73 16.82 -8.60
CA ASP A 280 7.70 15.88 -8.18
C ASP A 280 7.11 16.26 -6.83
N TYR A 281 7.97 16.61 -5.87
CA TYR A 281 7.54 16.98 -4.52
C TYR A 281 6.66 18.25 -4.52
N LYS A 282 6.97 19.24 -5.36
CA LYS A 282 6.14 20.46 -5.50
C LYS A 282 4.69 20.17 -5.88
N LYS A 283 4.41 19.07 -6.59
CA LYS A 283 3.04 18.70 -7.01
C LYS A 283 2.14 18.32 -5.83
N ILE A 284 2.70 17.91 -4.70
CA ILE A 284 1.95 17.53 -3.49
C ILE A 284 1.12 18.72 -2.98
N ASN A 285 1.73 19.90 -2.98
CA ASN A 285 1.17 21.14 -2.43
C ASN A 285 0.56 22.05 -3.50
N ASP A 286 0.55 21.62 -4.77
CA ASP A 286 0.01 22.42 -5.86
C ASP A 286 -1.53 22.26 -5.92
N PRO A 287 -2.31 23.36 -5.80
CA PRO A 287 -3.77 23.33 -5.85
C PRO A 287 -4.35 22.65 -7.10
N GLN A 288 -3.62 22.66 -8.22
CA GLN A 288 -4.05 21.99 -9.46
C GLN A 288 -4.13 20.46 -9.31
N TYR A 289 -3.38 19.90 -8.37
CA TYR A 289 -3.32 18.48 -8.10
C TYR A 289 -4.08 18.08 -6.83
N ALA A 290 -4.68 19.03 -6.12
CA ALA A 290 -5.53 18.77 -4.96
C ALA A 290 -6.70 17.82 -5.27
N LYS A 291 -7.19 17.81 -6.53
CA LYS A 291 -8.30 16.96 -6.99
C LYS A 291 -7.86 15.81 -7.91
N LYS A 292 -6.56 15.60 -8.11
CA LYS A 292 -6.02 14.55 -9.00
C LYS A 292 -5.21 13.55 -8.18
N THR A 293 -5.35 12.27 -8.48
CA THR A 293 -4.48 11.22 -7.94
C THR A 293 -3.06 11.42 -8.46
N LEU A 294 -2.09 11.40 -7.56
CA LEU A 294 -0.69 11.69 -7.86
C LEU A 294 0.17 10.44 -8.08
N GLU A 295 -0.39 9.26 -8.39
CA GLU A 295 0.32 8.00 -8.77
C GLU A 295 1.72 7.79 -8.12
N GLY A 296 1.88 8.06 -6.82
CA GLY A 296 3.19 7.98 -6.13
C GLY A 296 4.28 8.92 -6.68
N VAL A 297 3.93 10.17 -7.04
CA VAL A 297 4.71 11.12 -7.84
C VAL A 297 6.19 11.23 -7.44
N PHE A 298 6.51 11.42 -6.15
CA PHE A 298 7.92 11.49 -5.72
C PHE A 298 8.48 10.14 -5.27
N ILE A 299 7.62 9.15 -4.96
CA ILE A 299 8.02 7.79 -4.56
C ILE A 299 8.85 7.15 -5.66
N MET A 300 8.42 7.28 -6.92
CA MET A 300 9.17 6.69 -8.03
C MET A 300 10.55 7.33 -8.20
N CYS A 301 10.64 8.65 -8.02
CA CYS A 301 11.92 9.34 -8.02
C CYS A 301 12.81 8.83 -6.87
N LEU A 302 12.32 8.79 -5.62
CA LEU A 302 13.08 8.31 -4.48
C LEU A 302 13.52 6.85 -4.60
N ARG A 303 12.65 5.97 -5.12
CA ARG A 303 13.01 4.57 -5.43
C ARG A 303 14.14 4.49 -6.45
N SER A 304 14.12 5.34 -7.48
CA SER A 304 15.21 5.46 -8.45
C SER A 304 16.50 5.95 -7.80
N GLN A 305 16.44 6.93 -6.90
CA GLN A 305 17.63 7.38 -6.16
C GLN A 305 18.17 6.28 -5.24
N TYR A 306 17.30 5.58 -4.53
CA TYR A 306 17.64 4.44 -3.66
C TYR A 306 18.33 3.31 -4.43
N ALA A 307 17.84 3.02 -5.64
CA ALA A 307 18.29 1.89 -6.46
C ALA A 307 19.46 2.22 -7.40
N ASN A 308 19.94 3.46 -7.46
CA ASN A 308 20.99 3.85 -8.39
C ASN A 308 22.38 3.77 -7.73
N PRO A 309 23.21 2.76 -8.06
CA PRO A 309 24.53 2.60 -7.44
C PRO A 309 25.57 3.64 -7.93
N GLN A 310 25.33 4.31 -9.06
CA GLN A 310 26.23 5.31 -9.63
C GLN A 310 26.03 6.70 -9.02
N LYS A 311 24.90 6.96 -8.38
CA LYS A 311 24.64 8.23 -7.72
C LYS A 311 25.02 8.15 -6.25
N SER A 312 25.84 9.10 -5.80
CA SER A 312 26.15 9.31 -4.39
C SER A 312 24.99 10.02 -3.67
N VAL A 313 23.78 9.47 -3.72
CA VAL A 313 22.63 9.98 -2.96
C VAL A 313 22.68 9.39 -1.56
N HIS A 314 22.69 10.25 -0.54
CA HIS A 314 22.60 9.84 0.85
C HIS A 314 21.19 10.08 1.36
N LEU A 315 20.35 9.05 1.31
CA LEU A 315 19.07 9.06 2.01
C LEU A 315 19.33 8.85 3.51
N ASN A 316 18.64 9.60 4.37
CA ASN A 316 18.67 9.36 5.80
C ASN A 316 18.13 7.95 6.13
N ALA A 317 18.45 7.44 7.32
CA ALA A 317 18.08 6.07 7.71
C ALA A 317 16.57 5.82 7.65
N LYS A 318 15.75 6.75 8.15
CA LYS A 318 14.29 6.63 8.15
C LYS A 318 13.73 6.60 6.72
N CYS A 319 14.16 7.52 5.86
CA CYS A 319 13.71 7.53 4.47
C CYS A 319 14.13 6.26 3.72
N LYS A 320 15.38 5.80 3.96
CA LYS A 320 15.90 4.57 3.39
C LYS A 320 15.04 3.36 3.79
N ASP A 321 14.64 3.27 5.05
CA ASP A 321 13.81 2.20 5.57
C ASP A 321 12.39 2.24 4.98
N GLU A 322 11.76 3.43 4.87
CA GLU A 322 10.45 3.59 4.23
C GLU A 322 10.47 3.18 2.75
N ILE A 323 11.47 3.60 1.98
CA ILE A 323 11.59 3.22 0.57
C ILE A 323 11.86 1.71 0.43
N ALA A 324 12.68 1.13 1.30
CA ALA A 324 12.89 -0.31 1.34
C ALA A 324 11.61 -1.07 1.66
N ASN A 325 10.81 -0.59 2.62
CA ASN A 325 9.51 -1.18 2.97
C ASN A 325 8.53 -1.12 1.79
N ILE A 326 8.38 0.03 1.12
CA ILE A 326 7.53 0.16 -0.08
C ILE A 326 7.95 -0.81 -1.18
N ILE A 327 9.26 -0.94 -1.42
CA ILE A 327 9.81 -1.90 -2.40
C ILE A 327 9.45 -3.33 -1.97
N LEU A 328 9.66 -3.69 -0.70
CA LEU A 328 9.39 -5.03 -0.18
C LEU A 328 7.90 -5.39 -0.22
N GLU A 329 7.02 -4.48 0.20
CA GLU A 329 5.57 -4.67 0.16
C GLU A 329 5.07 -4.99 -1.26
N SER A 330 5.62 -4.32 -2.27
CA SER A 330 5.29 -4.58 -3.67
C SER A 330 5.79 -5.92 -4.24
N GLU A 331 6.69 -6.63 -3.54
CA GLU A 331 7.02 -8.02 -3.90
C GLU A 331 5.86 -8.98 -3.60
N PHE A 332 5.00 -8.65 -2.62
CA PHE A 332 3.90 -9.51 -2.19
C PHE A 332 2.56 -9.17 -2.86
N ASP A 333 2.40 -7.96 -3.38
CA ASP A 333 1.27 -7.59 -4.22
C ASP A 333 1.70 -6.55 -5.24
N VAL A 334 1.78 -6.95 -6.51
CA VAL A 334 2.18 -6.05 -7.61
C VAL A 334 1.28 -4.83 -7.75
N ARG A 335 0.07 -4.82 -7.19
CA ARG A 335 -0.84 -3.65 -7.17
C ARG A 335 -0.33 -2.52 -6.27
N LEU A 336 0.58 -2.83 -5.35
CA LEU A 336 1.30 -1.83 -4.55
C LEU A 336 2.44 -1.15 -5.33
N ASP A 337 2.68 -1.58 -6.57
CA ASP A 337 3.45 -0.83 -7.56
C ASP A 337 2.54 -0.45 -8.74
N PRO A 338 1.83 0.70 -8.66
CA PRO A 338 0.86 1.08 -9.68
C PRO A 338 1.45 1.18 -11.09
N GLN A 339 2.72 1.60 -11.23
CA GLN A 339 3.38 1.72 -12.54
C GLN A 339 3.66 0.34 -13.14
N LEU A 340 4.21 -0.59 -12.36
CA LEU A 340 4.40 -1.98 -12.79
C LEU A 340 3.06 -2.64 -13.12
N TYR A 341 2.06 -2.50 -12.25
CA TYR A 341 0.75 -3.12 -12.47
C TYR A 341 0.07 -2.60 -13.73
N LYS A 342 0.11 -1.28 -13.98
CA LYS A 342 -0.46 -0.65 -15.17
C LYS A 342 0.22 -1.14 -16.45
N ALA A 343 1.56 -1.14 -16.47
CA ALA A 343 2.34 -1.59 -17.62
C ALA A 343 2.13 -3.09 -17.89
N CYS A 344 2.12 -3.92 -16.84
CA CYS A 344 2.04 -5.37 -16.98
C CYS A 344 0.60 -5.93 -16.92
N LYS A 345 -0.44 -5.10 -16.80
CA LYS A 345 -1.84 -5.54 -16.60
C LYS A 345 -2.29 -6.61 -17.59
N ASN A 346 -1.94 -6.43 -18.87
CA ASN A 346 -2.29 -7.36 -19.94
C ASN A 346 -1.53 -8.68 -19.83
N THR A 347 -0.23 -8.63 -19.52
CA THR A 347 0.61 -9.82 -19.29
C THR A 347 0.12 -10.62 -18.10
N ILE A 348 -0.14 -9.94 -16.97
CA ILE A 348 -0.67 -10.55 -15.75
C ILE A 348 -1.97 -11.30 -16.05
N SER A 349 -2.90 -10.65 -16.75
CA SER A 349 -4.21 -11.23 -17.08
C SER A 349 -4.11 -12.46 -17.98
N LYS A 350 -3.15 -12.48 -18.92
CA LYS A 350 -3.00 -13.56 -19.91
C LYS A 350 -2.16 -14.74 -19.40
N HIS A 351 -1.06 -14.48 -18.70
CA HIS A 351 -0.07 -15.51 -18.39
C HIS A 351 -0.06 -15.90 -16.91
N CYS A 352 -0.26 -14.93 -16.00
CA CYS A 352 -0.14 -15.17 -14.56
C CYS A 352 -1.47 -15.46 -13.86
N SER A 353 -2.61 -15.25 -14.53
CA SER A 353 -3.96 -15.39 -13.93
C SER A 353 -4.27 -16.80 -13.43
N ALA A 354 -3.78 -17.84 -14.10
CA ALA A 354 -3.98 -19.23 -13.67
C ALA A 354 -3.32 -19.51 -12.31
N ASP A 355 -2.13 -18.95 -12.05
CA ASP A 355 -1.43 -19.13 -10.78
C ASP A 355 -2.05 -18.29 -9.66
N VAL A 356 -2.53 -17.08 -9.98
CA VAL A 356 -3.33 -16.26 -9.06
C VAL A 356 -4.59 -17.01 -8.62
N ILE A 357 -5.32 -17.63 -9.56
CA ILE A 357 -6.53 -18.41 -9.25
C ILE A 357 -6.20 -19.62 -8.37
N LYS A 358 -5.12 -20.37 -8.69
CA LYS A 358 -4.69 -21.53 -7.89
C LYS A 358 -4.34 -21.18 -6.44
N ARG A 359 -3.84 -19.97 -6.19
CA ARG A 359 -3.50 -19.49 -4.84
C ARG A 359 -4.65 -18.74 -4.15
N GLY A 360 -5.89 -18.90 -4.62
CA GLY A 360 -7.05 -18.25 -4.00
C GLY A 360 -7.12 -16.74 -4.23
N GLY A 361 -6.53 -16.24 -5.32
CA GLY A 361 -6.57 -14.83 -5.70
C GLY A 361 -5.47 -13.96 -5.10
N THR A 362 -4.46 -14.54 -4.45
CA THR A 362 -3.31 -13.78 -3.92
C THR A 362 -2.36 -13.36 -5.05
N PHE A 363 -1.76 -12.17 -4.91
CA PHE A 363 -0.84 -11.60 -5.90
C PHE A 363 0.64 -11.84 -5.55
N ASP A 364 0.90 -12.61 -4.49
CA ASP A 364 2.22 -12.90 -3.91
C ASP A 364 3.19 -13.65 -4.83
N SER A 365 2.66 -14.30 -5.87
CA SER A 365 3.47 -14.97 -6.90
C SER A 365 3.52 -14.24 -8.24
N VAL A 366 2.76 -13.15 -8.40
CA VAL A 366 2.62 -12.50 -9.72
C VAL A 366 3.94 -11.92 -10.18
N LEU A 367 4.72 -11.32 -9.28
CA LEU A 367 6.01 -10.79 -9.65
C LEU A 367 7.02 -11.89 -10.05
N GLU A 368 6.98 -13.05 -9.38
CA GLU A 368 7.80 -14.21 -9.77
C GLU A 368 7.38 -14.80 -11.12
N CYS A 369 6.08 -14.81 -11.43
CA CYS A 369 5.58 -15.15 -12.75
C CYS A 369 6.11 -14.16 -13.82
N LEU A 370 6.01 -12.85 -13.56
CA LEU A 370 6.52 -11.82 -14.46
C LEU A 370 8.04 -11.92 -14.65
N LYS A 371 8.82 -12.16 -13.59
CA LYS A 371 10.27 -12.43 -13.67
C LYS A 371 10.53 -13.66 -14.55
N THR A 372 9.74 -14.73 -14.42
CA THR A 372 9.86 -15.95 -15.24
C THR A 372 9.57 -15.68 -16.72
N ASP A 373 8.47 -14.99 -17.02
CA ASP A 373 8.11 -14.63 -18.39
C ASP A 373 9.12 -13.68 -19.03
N PHE A 374 9.63 -12.72 -18.24
CA PHE A 374 10.74 -11.86 -18.66
C PHE A 374 11.97 -12.69 -19.01
N ARG A 375 12.38 -13.64 -18.15
CA ARG A 375 13.51 -14.57 -18.42
C ARG A 375 13.33 -15.31 -19.75
N LEU A 376 12.13 -15.81 -20.01
CA LEU A 376 11.77 -16.59 -21.20
C LEU A 376 11.50 -15.75 -22.46
N SER A 377 11.61 -14.41 -22.38
CA SER A 377 11.24 -13.50 -23.47
C SER A 377 9.77 -13.64 -23.91
N ALA A 378 8.88 -14.02 -22.99
CA ALA A 378 7.46 -14.18 -23.25
C ALA A 378 6.68 -12.84 -23.24
N ILE A 379 7.29 -11.78 -22.69
CA ILE A 379 6.70 -10.44 -22.58
C ILE A 379 7.13 -9.60 -23.79
N ARG A 380 6.15 -9.15 -24.58
CA ARG A 380 6.39 -8.29 -25.76
C ARG A 380 6.23 -6.80 -25.45
N ASP A 381 5.52 -6.47 -24.39
CA ASP A 381 5.22 -5.11 -24.00
C ASP A 381 6.46 -4.44 -23.41
N ALA A 382 6.96 -3.40 -24.08
CA ALA A 382 8.21 -2.73 -23.71
C ALA A 382 8.12 -2.08 -22.33
N ASP A 383 7.01 -1.41 -22.03
CA ASP A 383 6.79 -0.75 -20.75
C ASP A 383 6.78 -1.78 -19.61
N CYS A 384 6.11 -2.92 -19.81
CA CYS A 384 6.12 -3.99 -18.82
C CYS A 384 7.55 -4.55 -18.60
N THR A 385 8.31 -4.80 -19.68
CA THR A 385 9.70 -5.26 -19.54
C THR A 385 10.60 -4.25 -18.84
N GLN A 386 10.40 -2.95 -19.08
CA GLN A 386 11.13 -1.87 -18.42
C GLN A 386 10.80 -1.82 -16.93
N GLN A 387 9.52 -1.92 -16.56
CA GLN A 387 9.11 -1.92 -15.16
C GLN A 387 9.63 -3.16 -14.40
N ILE A 388 9.70 -4.32 -15.06
CA ILE A 388 10.33 -5.52 -14.47
C ILE A 388 11.83 -5.30 -14.25
N ALA A 389 12.55 -4.70 -15.21
CA ALA A 389 13.96 -4.38 -15.04
C ALA A 389 14.20 -3.37 -13.91
N ARG A 390 13.34 -2.36 -13.77
CA ARG A 390 13.38 -1.44 -12.61
C ARG A 390 13.23 -2.19 -11.29
N ARG A 391 12.25 -3.10 -11.19
CA ARG A 391 12.06 -3.95 -10.01
C ARG A 391 13.28 -4.82 -9.71
N LEU A 392 13.89 -5.41 -10.74
CA LEU A 392 15.12 -6.19 -10.60
C LEU A 392 16.27 -5.33 -10.05
N GLN A 393 16.41 -4.09 -10.52
CA GLN A 393 17.40 -3.14 -10.01
C GLN A 393 17.16 -2.78 -8.54
N GLU A 394 15.92 -2.46 -8.17
CA GLU A 394 15.54 -2.14 -6.79
C GLU A 394 15.81 -3.32 -5.85
N SER A 395 15.45 -4.55 -6.25
CA SER A 395 15.71 -5.77 -5.46
C SER A 395 17.19 -6.13 -5.35
N LEU A 396 18.05 -5.64 -6.26
CA LEU A 396 19.49 -5.89 -6.24
C LEU A 396 20.20 -5.07 -5.14
N VAL A 397 19.58 -4.00 -4.62
CA VAL A 397 20.18 -3.14 -3.58
C VAL A 397 20.42 -3.90 -2.28
N ASP A 398 19.51 -4.79 -1.91
CA ASP A 398 19.60 -5.59 -0.70
C ASP A 398 18.86 -6.91 -0.92
N ILE A 399 19.48 -8.02 -0.54
CA ILE A 399 18.88 -9.36 -0.68
C ILE A 399 17.53 -9.48 0.02
N HIS A 400 17.29 -8.72 1.09
CA HIS A 400 16.01 -8.72 1.80
C HIS A 400 14.84 -8.20 0.95
N LEU A 401 15.12 -7.45 -0.12
CA LEU A 401 14.14 -6.96 -1.08
C LEU A 401 13.77 -8.01 -2.15
N ASP A 402 14.37 -9.20 -2.10
CA ASP A 402 13.92 -10.40 -2.83
C ASP A 402 13.68 -11.53 -1.81
N PRO A 403 12.47 -11.62 -1.24
CA PRO A 403 12.15 -12.59 -0.20
C PRO A 403 12.43 -14.04 -0.59
N MET A 404 12.21 -14.38 -1.87
CA MET A 404 12.44 -15.74 -2.40
C MET A 404 13.93 -16.07 -2.47
N LEU A 405 14.77 -15.13 -2.91
CA LEU A 405 16.22 -15.31 -2.90
C LEU A 405 16.76 -15.34 -1.46
N HIS A 406 16.30 -14.43 -0.61
CA HIS A 406 16.71 -14.36 0.79
C HIS A 406 16.39 -15.67 1.54
N GLU A 407 15.17 -16.20 1.39
CA GLU A 407 14.76 -17.46 2.01
C GLU A 407 15.62 -18.63 1.51
N ALA A 408 15.86 -18.73 0.20
CA ALA A 408 16.67 -19.79 -0.40
C ALA A 408 18.13 -19.77 0.10
N CYS A 409 18.66 -18.58 0.44
CA CYS A 409 20.05 -18.35 0.83
C CYS A 409 20.27 -18.07 2.32
N ALA A 410 19.24 -18.04 3.16
CA ALA A 410 19.33 -17.60 4.56
C ALA A 410 20.43 -18.33 5.35
N ASN A 411 20.51 -19.66 5.23
CA ASN A 411 21.53 -20.46 5.91
C ASN A 411 22.94 -20.21 5.35
N ASP A 412 23.06 -19.99 4.04
CA ASP A 412 24.35 -19.72 3.41
C ASP A 412 24.87 -18.33 3.75
N ILE A 413 23.97 -17.34 3.89
CA ILE A 413 24.31 -15.99 4.38
C ILE A 413 24.92 -16.08 5.78
N GLN A 414 24.27 -16.81 6.70
CA GLN A 414 24.78 -16.97 8.07
C GLN A 414 26.12 -17.72 8.13
N ARG A 415 26.38 -18.63 7.19
CA ARG A 415 27.58 -19.46 7.21
C ARG A 415 28.76 -18.82 6.47
N LEU A 416 28.51 -18.13 5.36
CA LEU A 416 29.52 -17.64 4.42
C LEU A 416 29.69 -16.12 4.46
N CYS A 417 28.63 -15.38 4.78
CA CYS A 417 28.57 -13.92 4.69
C CYS A 417 28.26 -13.27 6.05
N TYR A 418 28.56 -13.94 7.17
CA TYR A 418 28.16 -13.51 8.53
C TYR A 418 28.69 -12.13 8.96
N ASN A 419 29.84 -11.69 8.42
CA ASN A 419 30.45 -10.38 8.68
C ASN A 419 30.09 -9.33 7.63
N VAL A 420 29.25 -9.66 6.66
CA VAL A 420 28.90 -8.75 5.57
C VAL A 420 27.65 -7.97 5.96
N PRO A 421 27.73 -6.64 6.10
CA PRO A 421 26.57 -5.83 6.42
C PRO A 421 25.57 -5.81 5.24
N PRO A 422 24.25 -5.73 5.50
CA PRO A 422 23.23 -5.62 4.46
C PRO A 422 23.31 -4.29 3.70
N GLY A 423 22.57 -4.24 2.59
CA GLY A 423 22.51 -3.11 1.65
C GLY A 423 23.69 -3.00 0.69
N GLN A 424 23.56 -2.10 -0.29
CA GLN A 424 24.57 -1.83 -1.33
C GLN A 424 25.05 -3.11 -2.05
N SER A 425 24.14 -4.06 -2.23
CA SER A 425 24.36 -5.36 -2.87
C SER A 425 25.42 -6.24 -2.21
N ARG A 426 25.98 -5.88 -1.04
CA ARG A 426 27.14 -6.56 -0.46
C ARG A 426 26.91 -8.04 -0.19
N LEU A 427 25.75 -8.40 0.36
CA LEU A 427 25.38 -9.79 0.61
C LEU A 427 25.23 -10.59 -0.69
N ILE A 428 24.66 -9.99 -1.73
CA ILE A 428 24.52 -10.63 -3.05
C ILE A 428 25.89 -10.87 -3.66
N VAL A 429 26.79 -9.88 -3.60
CA VAL A 429 28.17 -10.00 -4.10
C VAL A 429 28.93 -11.11 -3.37
N CYS A 430 28.84 -11.17 -2.02
CA CYS A 430 29.45 -12.26 -1.24
C CYS A 430 28.95 -13.65 -1.64
N LEU A 431 27.65 -13.79 -1.91
CA LEU A 431 27.07 -15.05 -2.36
C LEU A 431 27.54 -15.41 -3.79
N LEU A 432 27.70 -14.43 -4.68
CA LEU A 432 28.23 -14.65 -6.03
C LEU A 432 29.70 -15.04 -6.01
N ASP A 433 30.52 -14.42 -5.17
CA ASP A 433 31.90 -14.85 -4.92
C ASP A 433 31.94 -16.31 -4.43
N SER A 434 31.05 -16.65 -3.51
CA SER A 434 30.91 -18.02 -3.00
C SER A 434 30.45 -19.00 -4.08
N LEU A 435 29.64 -18.57 -5.05
CA LEU A 435 29.21 -19.39 -6.18
C LEU A 435 30.39 -19.75 -7.11
N MET A 436 31.37 -18.84 -7.23
CA MET A 436 32.56 -19.00 -8.08
C MET A 436 33.72 -19.72 -7.37
N SER A 437 33.68 -19.84 -6.05
CA SER A 437 34.73 -20.46 -5.24
C SER A 437 34.64 -21.99 -5.21
N GLU A 438 35.78 -22.67 -5.33
CA GLU A 438 35.87 -24.13 -5.16
C GLU A 438 35.78 -24.56 -3.67
N ASN A 439 36.15 -23.66 -2.76
CA ASN A 439 36.25 -23.93 -1.32
C ASN A 439 34.95 -23.61 -0.56
N ALA A 440 34.10 -22.74 -1.11
CA ALA A 440 32.82 -22.39 -0.52
C ALA A 440 31.67 -23.02 -1.32
N LYS A 441 30.98 -24.01 -0.74
CA LYS A 441 29.82 -24.63 -1.39
C LYS A 441 28.54 -24.03 -0.86
N LEU A 442 27.84 -23.26 -1.70
CA LEU A 442 26.44 -22.91 -1.47
C LEU A 442 25.56 -24.16 -1.43
N SER A 443 24.50 -24.11 -0.62
CA SER A 443 23.43 -25.10 -0.68
C SER A 443 22.84 -25.20 -2.09
N PRO A 444 22.27 -26.35 -2.49
CA PRO A 444 21.65 -26.49 -3.80
C PRO A 444 20.54 -25.46 -4.04
N THR A 445 19.70 -25.20 -3.03
CA THR A 445 18.60 -24.24 -3.11
C THR A 445 19.09 -22.81 -3.34
N CYS A 446 20.09 -22.36 -2.58
CA CYS A 446 20.67 -21.03 -2.77
C CYS A 446 21.38 -20.92 -4.11
N ARG A 447 22.17 -21.94 -4.48
CA ARG A 447 22.89 -21.98 -5.77
C ARG A 447 21.94 -21.82 -6.95
N ASP A 448 20.86 -22.59 -6.98
CA ASP A 448 19.92 -22.60 -8.09
C ASP A 448 19.19 -21.25 -8.19
N LYS A 449 18.71 -20.73 -7.07
CA LYS A 449 18.01 -19.43 -7.03
C LYS A 449 18.92 -18.25 -7.31
N LEU A 450 20.13 -18.22 -6.75
CA LEU A 450 21.10 -17.18 -7.05
C LEU A 450 21.51 -17.19 -8.54
N THR A 451 21.68 -18.38 -9.12
CA THR A 451 21.98 -18.52 -10.56
C THR A 451 20.82 -18.01 -11.42
N GLU A 452 19.58 -18.36 -11.05
CA GLU A 452 18.38 -17.86 -11.71
C GLU A 452 18.32 -16.32 -11.69
N ARG A 453 18.55 -15.70 -10.53
CA ARG A 453 18.59 -14.24 -10.38
C ARG A 453 19.74 -13.58 -11.13
N ASN A 454 20.94 -14.17 -11.09
CA ASN A 454 22.07 -13.67 -11.86
C ASN A 454 21.77 -13.62 -13.36
N ASN A 455 21.11 -14.64 -13.90
CA ASN A 455 20.69 -14.64 -15.31
C ASN A 455 19.67 -13.54 -15.62
N LEU A 456 18.73 -13.28 -14.69
CA LEU A 456 17.75 -12.20 -14.82
C LEU A 456 18.42 -10.82 -14.81
N TRP A 457 19.30 -10.54 -13.85
CA TRP A 457 20.04 -9.28 -13.77
C TRP A 457 20.88 -9.03 -15.02
N ASN A 458 21.57 -10.06 -15.52
CA ASN A 458 22.35 -9.99 -16.76
C ASN A 458 21.50 -9.69 -17.98
N LYS A 459 20.31 -10.27 -18.05
CA LYS A 459 19.36 -10.00 -19.14
C LYS A 459 18.86 -8.56 -19.07
N ALA A 460 18.41 -8.12 -17.90
CA ALA A 460 17.93 -6.75 -17.69
C ALA A 460 19.03 -5.71 -17.98
N TYR A 461 20.28 -5.96 -17.60
CA TYR A 461 21.41 -5.12 -17.97
C TYR A 461 21.57 -5.00 -19.49
N LYS A 462 21.57 -6.12 -20.21
CA LYS A 462 21.80 -6.14 -21.67
C LYS A 462 20.64 -5.57 -22.48
N GLU A 463 19.40 -5.90 -22.11
CA GLU A 463 18.21 -5.59 -22.90
C GLU A 463 17.52 -4.29 -22.47
N GLN A 464 17.65 -3.89 -21.19
CA GLN A 464 16.93 -2.76 -20.60
C GLN A 464 17.87 -1.68 -20.05
N GLN A 465 19.18 -1.82 -20.24
CA GLN A 465 20.21 -0.88 -19.75
C GLN A 465 20.11 -0.64 -18.23
N MET A 466 19.69 -1.67 -17.49
CA MET A 466 19.58 -1.65 -16.03
C MET A 466 20.93 -1.29 -15.40
N ALA A 467 20.96 -0.39 -14.42
CA ALA A 467 22.22 -0.05 -13.78
C ALA A 467 22.70 -1.16 -12.83
N LEU A 468 23.99 -1.51 -12.89
CA LEU A 468 24.62 -2.50 -12.01
C LEU A 468 25.66 -1.85 -11.09
N PRO A 469 25.84 -2.35 -9.86
CA PRO A 469 26.98 -1.96 -9.02
C PRO A 469 28.31 -2.27 -9.72
N GLU A 470 29.34 -1.44 -9.50
CA GLU A 470 30.66 -1.62 -10.13
C GLU A 470 31.26 -3.01 -9.85
N SER A 471 31.18 -3.48 -8.60
CA SER A 471 31.63 -4.81 -8.18
C SER A 471 30.89 -5.96 -8.89
N PHE A 472 29.64 -5.73 -9.30
CA PHE A 472 28.83 -6.70 -10.02
C PHE A 472 29.16 -6.68 -11.52
N ALA A 473 29.40 -5.51 -12.12
CA ALA A 473 29.76 -5.39 -13.53
C ALA A 473 31.05 -6.16 -13.89
N GLU A 474 32.01 -6.22 -12.97
CA GLU A 474 33.22 -7.04 -13.10
C GLU A 474 32.90 -8.54 -13.11
N MET A 475 31.97 -9.02 -12.27
CA MET A 475 31.53 -10.42 -12.24
C MET A 475 30.75 -10.84 -13.49
N VAL A 476 29.89 -9.98 -14.04
CA VAL A 476 29.12 -10.25 -15.26
C VAL A 476 30.04 -10.54 -16.44
N ASN A 477 31.13 -9.79 -16.54
CA ASN A 477 32.14 -10.03 -17.56
C ASN A 477 32.85 -11.38 -17.39
N ILE A 478 33.01 -11.88 -16.15
CA ILE A 478 33.68 -13.15 -15.87
C ILE A 478 32.76 -14.37 -16.12
N VAL A 479 31.48 -14.29 -15.74
CA VAL A 479 30.53 -15.42 -15.92
C VAL A 479 30.13 -15.59 -17.38
N VAL A 480 29.98 -14.49 -18.14
CA VAL A 480 29.69 -14.54 -19.58
C VAL A 480 30.91 -15.04 -20.39
N THR A 481 32.12 -14.92 -19.85
CA THR A 481 33.34 -15.33 -20.53
C THR A 481 33.90 -16.69 -20.10
N HIS A 482 33.21 -17.50 -19.27
CA HIS A 482 33.76 -18.81 -18.90
C HIS A 482 33.94 -19.70 -20.17
N PRO A 483 35.16 -19.89 -20.70
CA PRO A 483 35.36 -20.36 -22.08
C PRO A 483 35.25 -21.89 -22.22
N GLN A 484 35.11 -22.60 -21.10
CA GLN A 484 35.43 -24.03 -21.06
C GLN A 484 34.31 -24.97 -21.54
N ARG A 485 33.05 -24.53 -21.67
CA ARG A 485 31.99 -25.45 -22.17
C ARG A 485 31.89 -25.49 -23.69
N ASN A 486 32.02 -24.36 -24.38
CA ASN A 486 31.98 -24.35 -25.84
C ASN A 486 33.34 -24.71 -26.48
N SER A 487 34.46 -24.41 -25.83
CA SER A 487 35.79 -24.70 -26.38
C SER A 487 36.12 -26.20 -26.44
N LEU A 488 35.79 -26.97 -25.39
CA LEU A 488 36.10 -28.40 -25.35
C LEU A 488 35.27 -29.22 -26.36
N LEU A 489 33.97 -28.94 -26.49
CA LEU A 489 33.10 -29.64 -27.43
C LEU A 489 33.42 -29.30 -28.89
N THR A 490 33.79 -28.04 -29.16
CA THR A 490 34.22 -27.63 -30.51
C THR A 490 35.58 -28.21 -30.89
N TRP A 491 36.55 -28.25 -29.96
CA TRP A 491 37.83 -28.91 -30.19
C TRP A 491 37.68 -30.42 -30.40
N PHE A 492 36.84 -31.08 -29.61
CA PHE A 492 36.58 -32.51 -29.76
C PHE A 492 35.86 -32.82 -31.08
N GLY A 493 34.89 -31.99 -31.47
CA GLY A 493 34.22 -32.08 -32.78
C GLY A 493 35.17 -31.84 -33.95
N ALA A 494 36.06 -30.84 -33.86
CA ALA A 494 37.07 -30.56 -34.87
C ALA A 494 38.09 -31.71 -35.00
N PHE A 495 38.52 -32.29 -33.88
CA PHE A 495 39.42 -33.44 -33.87
C PHE A 495 38.81 -34.68 -34.55
N ILE A 496 37.53 -34.98 -34.28
CA ILE A 496 36.80 -36.07 -34.94
C ILE A 496 36.67 -35.81 -36.45
N LEU A 497 36.37 -34.57 -36.86
CA LEU A 497 36.30 -34.20 -38.28
C LEU A 497 37.66 -34.38 -38.98
N ILE A 498 38.75 -33.97 -38.34
CA ILE A 498 40.11 -34.14 -38.89
C ILE A 498 40.43 -35.63 -39.07
N LEU A 499 40.13 -36.47 -38.07
CA LEU A 499 40.31 -37.92 -38.18
C LEU A 499 39.46 -38.53 -39.30
N PHE A 500 38.23 -38.05 -39.49
CA PHE A 500 37.35 -38.49 -40.57
C PHE A 500 37.91 -38.13 -41.96
N PHE A 501 38.42 -36.90 -42.13
CA PHE A 501 39.05 -36.47 -43.39
C PHE A 501 40.34 -37.24 -43.68
N ILE A 502 41.19 -37.45 -42.69
CA ILE A 502 42.41 -38.28 -42.83
C ILE A 502 42.02 -39.72 -43.21
N GLY A 503 41.04 -40.31 -42.54
CA GLY A 503 40.51 -41.64 -42.87
C GLY A 503 39.96 -41.74 -44.29
N CYS A 504 39.24 -40.73 -44.77
CA CYS A 504 38.72 -40.66 -46.13
C CYS A 504 39.84 -40.54 -47.18
N CYS A 505 40.87 -39.73 -46.91
CA CYS A 505 42.01 -39.56 -47.80
C CYS A 505 42.89 -40.82 -47.87
N CYS A 506 43.18 -41.43 -46.73
CA CYS A 506 43.92 -42.70 -46.66
C CYS A 506 43.14 -43.83 -47.34
N GLY A 507 41.82 -43.96 -47.12
CA GLY A 507 40.99 -44.99 -47.75
C GLY A 507 40.89 -44.86 -49.29
N ARG A 508 40.95 -43.64 -49.83
CA ARG A 508 41.03 -43.40 -51.28
C ARG A 508 42.41 -43.72 -51.85
N ALA A 509 43.50 -43.45 -51.12
CA ALA A 509 44.85 -43.82 -51.53
C ALA A 509 45.05 -45.34 -51.58
N THR A 510 44.54 -46.08 -50.59
CA THR A 510 44.66 -47.55 -50.57
C THR A 510 43.85 -48.23 -51.68
N LYS A 511 42.67 -47.68 -52.05
CA LYS A 511 41.89 -48.19 -53.19
C LYS A 511 42.55 -47.92 -54.55
N ARG A 512 43.29 -46.82 -54.71
CA ARG A 512 44.03 -46.49 -55.94
C ARG A 512 45.21 -47.45 -56.16
N ILE A 513 45.99 -47.72 -55.11
CA ILE A 513 47.14 -48.64 -55.16
C ILE A 513 46.69 -50.08 -55.46
N LYS A 514 45.56 -50.53 -54.89
CA LYS A 514 45.01 -51.86 -55.17
C LYS A 514 44.49 -52.03 -56.60
N HIS A 515 44.09 -50.95 -57.27
CA HIS A 515 43.61 -50.98 -58.65
C HIS A 515 44.77 -51.02 -59.67
N GLU A 516 45.91 -50.40 -59.36
CA GLU A 516 47.11 -50.48 -60.22
C GLU A 516 47.82 -51.84 -60.13
N LEU A 517 47.75 -52.52 -58.98
CA LEU A 517 48.30 -53.87 -58.81
C LEU A 517 47.47 -54.99 -59.46
N LYS A 518 46.22 -54.72 -59.87
CA LYS A 518 45.33 -55.70 -60.53
C LYS A 518 45.41 -55.66 -62.07
N ASN A 519 46.04 -54.63 -62.63
CA ASN A 519 46.23 -54.44 -64.07
C ASN A 519 47.69 -54.67 -64.52
N ARG A 520 48.44 -55.51 -63.80
CA ARG A 520 49.80 -55.93 -64.15
C ARG A 520 49.87 -57.41 -64.43
#